data_AF-A0A534TLA7-F1
#
_entry.id   AF-A0A534TLA7-F1
#
_cell.length_a   1.000
_cell.length_b   1.000
_cell.length_c   1.000
_cell.angle_alpha   90.00
_cell.angle_beta   90.00
_cell.angle_gamma   90.00
#
_symmetry.space_group_name_H-M   'P 1'
#
loop_
_entity.id
_entity.type
_entity.pdbx_description
1 polymer ?
#
loop_
_entity_poly.entity_id
_entity_poly.type
_entity_poly.pdbx_seq_one_letter_code
_entity_poly.pdbx_strand_id
1 'polypeptide(L)'
;MQGTFDVPQKLARLRQAQADLQEAVAMQLGSQQLVRLEMQQAFGDLAEARVRVQRYSKETDIGKQLSTQAGVAFDSGLGDARELLEGTLLYTRADGERLKALYDAQLAWAALEKAVGAPLGP
;
A
#
# COMPACT_ATOMS: atom_id res chain seq x y z
N MET A 1 -35.81 7.26 60.53
CA MET A 1 -35.54 7.22 59.08
C MET A 1 -34.56 8.33 58.75
N GLN A 2 -33.26 8.01 58.62
CA GLN A 2 -32.27 8.97 58.11
C GLN A 2 -32.50 9.10 56.61
N GLY A 3 -33.15 10.19 56.18
CA GLY A 3 -33.24 10.55 54.78
C GLY A 3 -31.87 11.08 54.32
N THR A 4 -30.98 10.19 53.90
CA THR A 4 -29.70 10.59 53.32
C THR A 4 -29.99 11.36 52.04
N PHE A 5 -29.73 12.67 52.04
CA PHE A 5 -29.81 13.56 50.87
C PHE A 5 -28.74 13.16 49.85
N ASP A 6 -28.99 12.08 49.11
CA ASP A 6 -28.08 11.45 48.14
C ASP A 6 -28.13 12.15 46.76
N VAL A 7 -28.89 13.24 46.66
CA VAL A 7 -29.11 14.01 45.43
C VAL A 7 -27.81 14.60 44.86
N PRO A 8 -26.91 15.23 45.66
CA PRO A 8 -25.66 15.77 45.13
C PRO A 8 -24.74 14.66 44.57
N GLN A 9 -24.74 13.50 45.21
CA GLN A 9 -23.91 12.36 44.83
C GLN A 9 -24.42 11.73 43.53
N LYS A 10 -25.75 11.59 43.39
CA LYS A 10 -26.39 11.17 42.14
C LYS A 10 -26.17 12.18 41.01
N LEU A 11 -26.26 13.48 41.28
CA LEU A 11 -25.97 14.53 40.30
C LEU A 11 -24.49 14.54 39.85
N ALA A 12 -23.56 14.24 40.76
CA ALA A 12 -22.15 14.09 40.42
C ALA A 12 -21.91 12.86 39.52
N ARG A 13 -22.52 11.71 39.85
CA ARG A 13 -22.47 10.50 39.00
C ARG A 13 -23.08 10.74 37.62
N LEU A 14 -24.17 11.50 37.54
CA LEU A 14 -24.82 11.83 36.28
C LEU A 14 -23.94 12.73 35.42
N ARG A 15 -23.27 13.72 36.02
CA ARG A 15 -22.26 14.55 35.34
C ARG A 15 -21.07 13.73 34.86
N GLN A 16 -20.58 12.79 35.66
CA GLN A 16 -19.50 11.89 35.26
C GLN A 16 -19.92 11.03 34.06
N ALA A 17 -21.07 10.37 34.13
CA ALA A 17 -21.58 9.55 33.04
C ALA A 17 -21.81 10.36 31.74
N GLN A 18 -22.21 11.62 31.85
CA GLN A 18 -22.31 12.52 30.70
C GLN A 18 -20.94 12.87 30.11
N ALA A 19 -19.92 13.10 30.95
CA ALA A 19 -18.55 13.34 30.48
C ALA A 19 -17.98 12.09 29.80
N ASP A 20 -18.15 10.91 30.41
CA ASP A 20 -17.70 9.64 29.85
C ASP A 20 -18.38 9.35 28.49
N LEU A 21 -19.67 9.68 28.36
CA LEU A 21 -20.38 9.56 27.08
C LEU A 21 -19.84 10.53 26.02
N GLN A 22 -19.56 11.78 26.39
CA GLN A 22 -18.98 12.76 25.47
C GLN A 22 -17.59 12.32 25.00
N GLU A 23 -16.77 11.79 25.90
CA GLU A 23 -15.46 11.22 25.58
C GLU A 23 -15.59 10.04 24.62
N ALA A 24 -16.49 9.09 24.91
CA ALA A 24 -16.73 7.93 24.05
C ALA A 24 -17.20 8.33 22.64
N VAL A 25 -18.07 9.34 22.52
CA VAL A 25 -18.52 9.88 21.23
C VAL A 25 -17.36 10.53 20.48
N ALA A 26 -16.53 11.32 21.16
CA ALA A 26 -15.35 11.94 20.56
C ALA A 26 -14.34 10.87 20.07
N MET A 27 -14.11 9.83 20.87
CA MET A 27 -13.27 8.69 20.49
C MET A 27 -13.84 7.96 19.28
N GLN A 28 -15.14 7.69 19.24
CA GLN A 28 -15.79 7.05 18.10
C GLN A 28 -15.62 7.86 16.82
N LEU A 29 -15.84 9.17 16.87
CA LEU A 29 -15.65 10.06 15.72
C LEU A 29 -14.19 10.08 15.26
N GLY A 30 -13.25 10.13 16.21
CA GLY A 30 -11.82 10.04 15.92
C GLY A 30 -11.44 8.72 15.25
N SER A 31 -11.92 7.59 15.76
CA SER A 31 -11.71 6.28 15.17
C SER A 31 -12.27 6.18 13.75
N GLN A 32 -13.46 6.73 13.48
CA GLN A 32 -14.04 6.74 12.13
C GLN A 32 -13.19 7.54 11.14
N GLN A 33 -12.62 8.67 11.57
CA GLN A 33 -11.73 9.47 10.73
C GLN A 33 -10.41 8.73 10.46
N LEU A 34 -9.85 8.05 11.46
CA LEU A 34 -8.64 7.25 11.29
C LEU A 34 -8.83 6.08 10.32
N VAL A 35 -9.94 5.34 10.43
CA VAL A 35 -10.25 4.26 9.48
C VAL A 35 -10.38 4.82 8.06
N ARG A 36 -11.07 5.95 7.89
CA ARG A 36 -11.18 6.59 6.57
C ARG A 36 -9.82 6.98 6.01
N LEU A 37 -8.93 7.52 6.83
CA LEU A 37 -7.58 7.90 6.42
C LEU A 37 -6.74 6.68 6.03
N GLU A 38 -6.75 5.63 6.85
CA GLU A 38 -6.02 4.38 6.59
C GLU A 38 -6.48 3.74 5.27
N MET A 39 -7.79 3.72 5.03
CA MET A 39 -8.34 3.26 3.75
C MET A 39 -7.86 4.11 2.57
N GLN A 40 -7.90 5.44 2.68
CA GLN A 40 -7.45 6.34 1.60
C GLN A 40 -5.97 6.14 1.28
N GLN A 41 -5.13 6.00 2.31
CA GLN A 41 -3.71 5.73 2.16
C GLN A 41 -3.48 4.38 1.47
N ALA A 42 -4.10 3.30 1.97
CA ALA A 42 -3.94 1.97 1.38
C ALA A 42 -4.41 1.91 -0.08
N PHE A 43 -5.49 2.60 -0.44
CA PHE A 43 -5.93 2.74 -1.83
C PHE A 43 -4.91 3.48 -2.70
N GLY A 44 -4.34 4.59 -2.20
CA GLY A 44 -3.32 5.37 -2.88
C GLY A 44 -2.05 4.56 -3.11
N ASP A 45 -1.56 3.89 -2.07
CA ASP A 45 -0.35 3.07 -2.11
C ASP A 45 -0.48 1.91 -3.11
N LEU A 46 -1.64 1.25 -3.13
CA LEU A 46 -1.93 0.19 -4.11
C LEU A 46 -1.99 0.73 -5.54
N ALA A 47 -2.63 1.89 -5.75
CA ALA A 47 -2.69 2.51 -7.06
C ALA A 47 -1.30 2.86 -7.58
N GLU A 48 -0.45 3.44 -6.74
CA GLU A 48 0.93 3.76 -7.10
C GLU A 48 1.76 2.51 -7.39
N ALA A 49 1.63 1.47 -6.54
CA ALA A 49 2.32 0.20 -6.74
C ALA A 49 1.95 -0.45 -8.09
N ARG A 50 0.67 -0.41 -8.47
CA ARG A 50 0.21 -0.90 -9.78
C ARG A 50 0.79 -0.11 -10.96
N VAL A 51 0.90 1.21 -10.84
CA VAL A 51 1.56 2.04 -11.85
C VAL A 51 3.04 1.66 -11.99
N ARG A 52 3.74 1.42 -10.87
CA ARG A 52 5.14 0.94 -10.89
C ARG A 52 5.27 -0.41 -11.57
N VAL A 53 4.37 -1.37 -11.29
CA VAL A 53 4.34 -2.67 -11.97
C VAL A 53 4.20 -2.50 -13.48
N GLN A 54 3.26 -1.68 -13.93
CA GLN A 54 3.05 -1.45 -15.36
C GLN A 54 4.25 -0.80 -16.03
N ARG A 55 4.87 0.18 -15.36
CA ARG A 55 6.07 0.85 -15.84
C ARG A 55 7.22 -0.14 -16.02
N TYR A 56 7.56 -0.90 -14.97
CA TYR A 56 8.68 -1.82 -15.05
C TYR A 56 8.40 -3.01 -15.96
N SER A 57 7.15 -3.44 -16.12
CA SER A 57 6.79 -4.44 -17.13
C SER A 57 7.13 -3.96 -18.54
N LYS A 58 6.81 -2.71 -18.87
CA LYS A 58 7.18 -2.12 -20.17
C LYS A 58 8.71 -1.96 -20.32
N GLU A 59 9.40 -1.53 -19.26
CA GLU A 59 10.86 -1.41 -19.29
C GLU A 59 11.54 -2.78 -19.47
N THR A 60 11.01 -3.84 -18.85
CA THR A 60 11.47 -5.22 -19.05
C THR A 60 11.26 -5.68 -20.49
N ASP A 61 10.10 -5.42 -21.08
CA ASP A 61 9.80 -5.80 -22.47
C ASP A 61 10.75 -5.10 -23.46
N ILE A 62 10.99 -3.79 -23.25
CA ILE A 62 11.94 -3.02 -24.05
C ILE A 62 13.36 -3.56 -23.87
N GLY A 63 13.79 -3.78 -22.63
CA GLY A 63 15.11 -4.33 -22.33
C GLY A 63 15.32 -5.70 -22.98
N LYS A 64 14.30 -6.56 -22.97
CA LYS A 64 14.34 -7.88 -23.62
C LYS A 64 14.53 -7.75 -25.13
N GLN A 65 13.79 -6.85 -25.77
CA GLN A 65 13.91 -6.61 -27.21
C GLN A 65 15.31 -6.10 -27.57
N LEU A 66 15.83 -5.13 -26.82
CA LEU A 66 17.18 -4.58 -27.04
C LEU A 66 18.27 -5.64 -26.83
N SER A 67 18.19 -6.43 -25.76
CA SER A 67 19.11 -7.55 -25.51
C SER A 67 19.08 -8.59 -26.65
N THR A 68 17.88 -8.92 -27.14
CA THR A 68 17.72 -9.85 -28.26
C THR A 68 18.33 -9.30 -29.55
N GLN A 69 18.10 -8.03 -29.85
CA GLN A 69 18.65 -7.36 -31.04
C GLN A 69 20.18 -7.30 -30.99
N ALA A 70 20.74 -6.92 -29.84
CA ALA A 70 22.18 -6.89 -29.63
C ALA A 70 22.81 -8.29 -29.76
N GLY A 71 22.13 -9.34 -29.29
CA GLY A 71 22.55 -10.73 -29.47
C GLY A 71 22.63 -11.14 -30.94
N VAL A 72 21.57 -10.86 -31.71
CA VAL A 72 21.54 -11.15 -33.16
C VAL A 72 22.63 -10.39 -33.91
N ALA A 73 22.86 -9.12 -33.57
CA ALA A 73 23.91 -8.31 -34.20
C ALA A 73 25.31 -8.85 -33.88
N PHE A 74 25.56 -9.21 -32.62
CA PHE A 74 26.82 -9.80 -32.18
C PHE A 74 27.10 -11.14 -32.87
N ASP A 75 26.11 -12.05 -32.90
CA ASP A 75 26.24 -13.36 -33.55
C ASP A 75 26.51 -13.23 -35.07
N SER A 76 26.03 -12.15 -35.68
CA SER A 76 26.26 -11.84 -37.10
C SER A 76 27.61 -11.14 -37.37
N GLY A 77 28.39 -10.85 -36.32
CA GLY A 77 29.64 -10.07 -36.41
C GLY A 77 29.43 -8.58 -36.71
N LEU A 78 28.19 -8.09 -36.64
CA LEU A 78 27.81 -6.70 -36.91
C LEU A 78 27.76 -5.84 -35.64
N GLY A 79 27.69 -6.46 -34.46
CA GLY A 79 27.57 -5.79 -33.15
C GLY A 79 28.77 -6.05 -32.23
N ASP A 80 28.95 -5.17 -31.24
CA ASP A 80 29.99 -5.27 -30.22
C ASP A 80 29.50 -6.09 -29.00
N ALA A 81 30.40 -6.88 -28.40
CA ALA A 81 30.15 -7.58 -27.14
C ALA A 81 29.71 -6.62 -26.03
N ARG A 82 30.19 -5.37 -26.06
CA ARG A 82 29.78 -4.35 -25.11
C ARG A 82 28.28 -4.04 -25.19
N GLU A 83 27.74 -3.86 -26.39
CA GLU A 83 26.31 -3.56 -26.59
C GLU A 83 25.43 -4.73 -26.14
N LEU A 84 25.87 -5.96 -26.40
CA LEU A 84 25.21 -7.17 -25.89
C LEU A 84 25.15 -7.20 -24.36
N LEU A 85 26.27 -6.90 -23.70
CA LEU A 85 26.35 -6.87 -22.24
C LEU A 85 25.48 -5.74 -21.66
N GLU A 86 25.51 -4.55 -22.26
CA GLU A 86 24.69 -3.41 -21.82
C GLU A 86 23.19 -3.70 -21.97
N GLY A 87 22.76 -4.27 -23.10
CA GLY A 87 21.36 -4.68 -23.31
C GLY A 87 20.91 -5.75 -22.34
N THR A 88 21.75 -6.75 -22.08
CA THR A 88 21.45 -7.83 -21.12
C THR A 88 21.36 -7.31 -19.69
N LEU A 89 22.25 -6.39 -19.31
CA LEU A 89 22.25 -5.76 -18.00
C LEU A 89 21.01 -4.90 -17.80
N LEU A 90 20.60 -4.14 -18.82
CA LEU A 90 19.38 -3.34 -18.80
C LEU A 90 18.15 -4.22 -18.58
N TYR A 91 18.01 -5.30 -19.36
CA TYR A 91 16.93 -6.27 -19.20
C TYR A 91 16.89 -6.85 -17.78
N THR A 92 18.03 -7.33 -17.28
CA THR A 92 18.13 -7.99 -15.98
C THR A 92 17.77 -7.03 -14.84
N ARG A 93 18.22 -5.77 -14.91
CA ARG A 93 17.85 -4.74 -13.94
C ARG A 93 16.36 -4.44 -13.98
N ALA A 94 15.81 -4.23 -15.17
CA ALA A 94 14.38 -3.94 -15.33
C ALA A 94 13.50 -5.10 -14.83
N ASP A 95 13.86 -6.35 -15.12
CA ASP A 95 13.13 -7.52 -14.61
C ASP A 95 13.23 -7.64 -13.08
N GLY A 96 14.38 -7.33 -12.48
CA GLY A 96 14.52 -7.26 -11.02
C GLY A 96 13.60 -6.21 -10.39
N GLU A 97 13.56 -5.00 -10.95
CA GLU A 97 12.65 -3.93 -10.48
C GLU A 97 11.17 -4.29 -10.71
N ARG A 98 10.86 -5.00 -11.80
CA ARG A 98 9.51 -5.51 -12.06
C ARG A 98 9.07 -6.51 -10.98
N LEU A 99 9.93 -7.46 -10.61
CA LEU A 99 9.63 -8.44 -9.56
C LEU A 99 9.42 -7.76 -8.20
N LYS A 100 10.27 -6.79 -7.86
CA LYS A 100 10.11 -5.98 -6.65
C LYS A 100 8.78 -5.22 -6.66
N ALA A 101 8.45 -4.56 -7.76
CA ALA A 101 7.19 -3.83 -7.88
C ALA A 101 5.96 -4.74 -7.77
N LEU A 102 6.03 -5.96 -8.31
CA LEU A 102 4.96 -6.96 -8.16
C LEU A 102 4.77 -7.35 -6.70
N TYR A 103 5.87 -7.60 -5.98
CA TYR A 103 5.83 -7.91 -4.56
C TYR A 103 5.26 -6.74 -3.74
N ASP A 104 5.72 -5.51 -3.99
CA ASP A 104 5.21 -4.30 -3.32
C ASP A 104 3.70 -4.10 -3.58
N ALA A 105 3.22 -4.39 -4.79
CA ALA A 105 1.80 -4.33 -5.10
C ALA A 105 0.97 -5.37 -4.32
N GLN A 106 1.51 -6.57 -4.08
CA GLN A 106 0.86 -7.57 -3.25
C GLN A 106 0.82 -7.17 -1.77
N LEU A 107 1.90 -6.55 -1.26
CA LEU A 107 1.90 -5.98 0.08
C LEU A 107 0.87 -4.85 0.24
N ALA A 108 0.78 -3.96 -0.75
CA ALA A 108 -0.21 -2.89 -0.76
C ALA A 108 -1.65 -3.42 -0.84
N TRP A 109 -1.87 -4.53 -1.57
CA TRP A 109 -3.16 -5.22 -1.60
C TRP A 109 -3.52 -5.76 -0.21
N ALA A 110 -2.61 -6.47 0.44
CA ALA A 110 -2.83 -6.98 1.80
C ALA A 110 -3.06 -5.86 2.83
N ALA A 111 -2.37 -4.71 2.67
CA ALA A 111 -2.60 -3.54 3.51
C ALA A 111 -4.02 -2.96 3.32
N LEU A 112 -4.53 -2.97 2.08
CA LEU A 112 -5.91 -2.56 1.79
C LEU A 112 -6.93 -3.54 2.40
N GLU A 113 -6.71 -4.85 2.28
CA GLU A 113 -7.58 -5.86 2.92
C GLU A 113 -7.64 -5.68 4.43
N LYS A 114 -6.49 -5.38 5.06
CA LYS A 114 -6.41 -5.04 6.48
C LYS A 114 -7.21 -3.78 6.81
N ALA A 115 -7.06 -2.72 6.03
CA ALA A 115 -7.77 -1.46 6.26
C ALA A 115 -9.30 -1.59 6.08
N VAL A 116 -9.74 -2.44 5.15
CA VAL A 116 -11.17 -2.77 4.96
C VAL A 116 -11.70 -3.71 6.05
N GLY A 117 -10.82 -4.48 6.69
CA GLY A 117 -11.16 -5.44 7.75
C GLY A 117 -11.70 -6.76 7.22
N ALA A 118 -11.54 -7.03 5.92
CA ALA A 118 -11.96 -8.27 5.29
C ALA A 118 -11.05 -8.60 4.09
N PRO A 119 -10.81 -9.89 3.80
CA PRO A 119 -10.16 -10.27 2.56
C PRO A 119 -11.03 -9.83 1.38
N LEU A 120 -10.41 -9.17 0.39
CA LEU A 120 -11.07 -8.70 -0.83
C LEU A 120 -11.09 -9.79 -1.91
N GLY A 121 -10.42 -10.92 -1.68
CA GLY A 121 -10.49 -12.15 -2.47
C GLY A 121 -9.20 -12.49 -3.22
N PRO A 122 -9.16 -13.64 -3.93
CA PRO A 122 -8.10 -13.98 -4.87
C PRO A 122 -8.12 -13.11 -6.14
#